data_AF-A0AB36VB08-F1
#
_entry.id   AF-A0AB36VB08-F1
#
_cell.length_a   1.000
_cell.length_b   1.000
_cell.length_c   1.000
_cell.angle_alpha   90.00
_cell.angle_beta   90.00
_cell.angle_gamma   90.00
#
_symmetry.space_group_name_H-M   'P 1'
#
loop_
_entity.id
_entity.type
_entity.pdbx_description
1 polymer ?
#
loop_
_entity_poly.entity_id
_entity_poly.type
_entity_poly.pdbx_seq_one_letter_code
_entity_poly.pdbx_strand_id
1 'polypeptide(L)'
;MKINTVTYLAPYITLVAGIIVAYLTYKNQLRLKSFEIFLKRREEVLTDIEKEIKKLQEISLELDSNGEKTNLKKFLKGYFHDSLVLYQKMRGANFHEIFVENYWLISNEMIGKGEITEEEFKSWIGRLLNMLSAIYGIGHVKINSEIEILTFPWHLRVFRRGKVSYENFKMKRQNKKMERQSKNEQVG
;
A
#
# COMPACT_ATOMS: atom_id res chain seq x y z
N MET A 1 38.51 -50.82 22.06
CA MET A 1 38.40 -49.86 20.94
C MET A 1 37.33 -48.84 21.32
N LYS A 2 37.69 -47.61 21.70
CA LYS A 2 36.69 -46.58 22.04
C LYS A 2 36.12 -46.04 20.75
N ILE A 3 34.87 -46.39 20.44
CA ILE A 3 34.15 -45.83 19.31
C ILE A 3 33.98 -44.33 19.62
N ASN A 4 34.67 -43.46 18.89
CA ASN A 4 34.45 -42.03 18.97
C ASN A 4 33.05 -41.75 18.43
N THR A 5 32.10 -41.58 19.33
CA THR A 5 30.68 -41.29 19.05
C THR A 5 30.52 -40.07 18.14
N VAL A 6 31.45 -39.10 18.21
CA VAL A 6 31.49 -37.92 17.35
C VAL A 6 31.68 -38.27 15.87
N THR A 7 32.60 -39.18 15.53
CA THR A 7 32.83 -39.61 14.13
C THR A 7 31.67 -40.41 13.56
N TYR A 8 30.90 -41.10 14.41
CA TYR A 8 29.71 -41.84 13.98
C TYR A 8 28.48 -40.94 13.85
N LEU A 9 28.33 -39.92 14.70
CA LEU A 9 27.21 -38.97 14.64
C LEU A 9 27.40 -37.88 13.57
N ALA A 10 28.64 -37.52 13.22
CA ALA A 10 28.91 -36.42 12.29
C ALA A 10 28.16 -36.54 10.96
N PRO A 11 28.09 -37.70 10.26
CA PRO A 11 27.35 -37.82 9.01
C PRO A 11 25.84 -37.55 9.18
N TYR A 12 25.25 -38.00 10.29
CA TYR A 12 23.84 -37.77 10.59
C TYR A 12 23.54 -36.31 10.91
N ILE A 13 24.41 -35.66 11.68
CA ILE A 13 24.31 -34.21 11.97
C ILE A 13 24.44 -33.41 10.67
N THR A 14 25.41 -33.75 9.82
CA THR A 14 25.59 -33.10 8.52
C THR A 14 24.37 -33.30 7.61
N LEU A 15 23.79 -34.50 7.58
CA LEU A 15 22.59 -34.81 6.79
C LEU A 15 21.38 -34.00 7.29
N VAL A 16 21.14 -33.97 8.60
CA VAL A 16 20.05 -33.18 9.20
C VAL A 16 20.27 -31.69 8.97
N ALA A 17 21.50 -31.20 9.14
CA ALA A 17 21.85 -29.80 8.85
C ALA A 17 21.63 -29.46 7.36
N GLY A 18 21.99 -30.36 6.45
CA GLY A 18 21.77 -30.20 5.01
C GLY A 18 20.28 -30.10 4.67
N ILE A 19 19.43 -30.95 5.26
CA ILE A 19 17.97 -30.89 5.08
C ILE A 19 17.42 -29.55 5.61
N ILE A 20 17.86 -29.11 6.79
CA ILE A 20 17.42 -27.84 7.39
C ILE A 20 17.82 -26.67 6.49
N VAL A 21 19.08 -26.64 6.01
CA VAL A 21 19.58 -25.58 5.12
C VAL A 21 18.84 -25.56 3.79
N ALA A 22 18.58 -26.73 3.19
CA ALA A 22 17.81 -26.85 1.95
C ALA A 22 16.38 -26.30 2.12
N TYR A 23 15.71 -26.66 3.22
CA TYR A 23 14.36 -26.17 3.54
C TYR A 23 14.34 -24.65 3.75
N LEU A 24 15.30 -24.11 4.52
CA LEU A 24 15.40 -22.67 4.75
C LEU A 24 15.67 -21.91 3.44
N THR A 25 16.51 -22.46 2.56
CA THR A 25 16.79 -21.91 1.24
C THR A 25 15.54 -21.89 0.37
N TYR A 26 14.82 -23.01 0.27
CA TYR A 26 13.56 -23.11 -0.48
C TYR A 26 12.51 -22.11 0.02
N LYS A 27 12.34 -22.03 1.34
CA LYS A 27 11.40 -21.08 1.97
C LYS A 27 11.77 -19.63 1.67
N ASN A 28 13.05 -19.30 1.67
CA ASN A 28 13.52 -17.96 1.31
C ASN A 28 13.29 -17.65 -0.17
N GLN A 29 13.50 -18.61 -1.07
CA GLN A 29 13.22 -18.45 -2.50
C GLN A 29 11.75 -18.21 -2.79
N LEU A 30 10.83 -18.99 -2.18
CA LEU A 30 9.39 -18.76 -2.31
C LEU A 30 9.00 -17.37 -1.84
N ARG A 31 9.57 -16.93 -0.71
CA ARG A 31 9.31 -15.60 -0.17
C ARG A 31 9.79 -14.49 -1.12
N LEU A 32 11.00 -14.62 -1.67
CA LEU A 32 11.54 -13.66 -2.62
C LEU A 32 10.67 -13.55 -3.88
N LYS A 33 10.25 -14.68 -4.46
CA LYS A 33 9.34 -14.71 -5.61
C LYS A 33 7.99 -14.05 -5.31
N SER A 34 7.40 -14.35 -4.14
CA SER A 34 6.14 -13.72 -3.73
C SER A 34 6.27 -12.21 -3.58
N PHE A 35 7.44 -11.75 -3.13
CA PHE A 35 7.73 -10.33 -2.98
C PHE A 35 7.96 -9.63 -4.32
N GLU A 36 8.67 -10.27 -5.24
CA GLU A 36 8.87 -9.76 -6.59
C GLU A 36 7.54 -9.56 -7.33
N ILE A 37 6.65 -10.55 -7.27
CA ILE A 37 5.30 -10.44 -7.85
C ILE A 37 4.52 -9.28 -7.22
N PHE A 38 4.65 -9.11 -5.91
CA PHE A 38 3.97 -8.06 -5.17
C PHE A 38 4.50 -6.66 -5.53
N LEU A 39 5.82 -6.49 -5.63
CA LEU A 39 6.44 -5.24 -6.08
C LEU A 39 6.03 -4.90 -7.50
N LYS A 40 6.16 -5.86 -8.41
CA LYS A 40 5.80 -5.68 -9.82
C LYS A 40 4.35 -5.22 -9.97
N ARG A 41 3.41 -5.86 -9.25
CA ARG A 41 2.01 -5.44 -9.26
C ARG A 41 1.84 -4.01 -8.77
N ARG A 42 2.54 -3.58 -7.72
CA ARG A 42 2.43 -2.21 -7.22
C ARG A 42 3.06 -1.19 -8.16
N GLU A 43 4.19 -1.51 -8.79
CA GLU A 43 4.82 -0.67 -9.81
C GLU A 43 3.90 -0.48 -11.02
N GLU A 44 3.25 -1.56 -11.48
CA GLU A 44 2.24 -1.49 -12.55
C GLU A 44 1.08 -0.56 -12.17
N VAL A 45 0.55 -0.66 -10.95
CA VAL A 45 -0.51 0.24 -10.46
C VAL A 45 -0.02 1.69 -10.36
N LEU A 46 1.19 1.94 -9.87
CA LEU A 46 1.75 3.30 -9.81
C LEU A 46 1.92 3.91 -11.20
N THR A 47 2.35 3.11 -12.17
CA THR A 47 2.47 3.53 -13.57
C THR A 47 1.10 3.88 -14.16
N ASP A 48 0.07 3.09 -13.84
CA ASP A 48 -1.30 3.38 -14.27
C ASP A 48 -1.85 4.65 -13.60
N ILE A 49 -1.54 4.89 -12.32
CA ILE A 49 -1.87 6.14 -11.63
C ILE A 49 -1.19 7.34 -12.30
N GLU A 50 0.09 7.22 -12.66
CA GLU A 50 0.83 8.29 -13.33
C GLU A 50 0.22 8.64 -14.70
N LYS A 51 -0.20 7.63 -15.47
CA LYS A 51 -0.91 7.83 -16.74
C LYS A 51 -2.23 8.56 -16.53
N GLU A 52 -3.00 8.19 -15.51
CA GLU A 52 -4.29 8.84 -15.23
C GLU A 52 -4.10 10.28 -14.75
N ILE A 53 -3.07 10.56 -13.96
CA ILE A 53 -2.69 11.93 -13.57
C ILE A 53 -2.36 12.77 -14.82
N LYS A 54 -1.53 12.26 -15.74
CA LYS A 54 -1.17 12.97 -16.98
C LYS A 54 -2.40 13.27 -17.83
N LYS A 55 -3.29 12.29 -18.02
CA LYS A 55 -4.55 12.44 -18.75
C LYS A 55 -5.45 13.52 -18.13
N LEU A 56 -5.59 13.53 -16.80
CA LEU A 56 -6.36 14.55 -16.08
C LEU A 56 -5.72 15.95 -16.18
N GLN A 57 -4.39 16.05 -16.19
CA GLN A 57 -3.67 17.30 -16.39
C GLN A 57 -3.84 17.85 -17.81
N GLU A 58 -3.70 17.00 -18.83
CA GLU A 58 -3.93 17.36 -20.23
C GLU A 58 -5.34 17.93 -20.43
N ILE A 59 -6.34 17.28 -19.84
CA ILE A 59 -7.73 17.73 -19.91
C ILE A 59 -7.92 19.05 -19.16
N SER A 60 -7.30 19.21 -17.99
CA SER A 60 -7.34 20.49 -17.28
C SER A 60 -6.80 21.63 -18.15
N LEU A 61 -5.72 21.40 -18.90
CA LEU A 61 -5.12 22.39 -19.80
C LEU A 61 -6.01 22.66 -21.03
N GLU A 62 -6.65 21.63 -21.59
CA GLU A 62 -7.63 21.78 -22.68
C GLU A 62 -8.83 22.63 -22.27
N LEU A 63 -9.32 22.47 -21.04
CA LEU A 63 -10.43 23.29 -20.52
C LEU A 63 -10.03 24.75 -20.24
N ASP A 64 -8.75 25.02 -20.03
CA ASP A 64 -8.24 26.39 -19.83
C ASP A 64 -7.93 27.09 -21.16
N SER A 65 -7.86 26.34 -22.27
CA SER A 65 -7.68 26.89 -23.61
C SER A 65 -9.04 27.12 -24.28
N ASN A 66 -9.40 28.39 -24.47
CA ASN A 66 -10.69 28.93 -24.94
C ASN A 66 -11.24 28.44 -26.32
N GLY A 67 -10.78 27.32 -26.87
CA GLY A 67 -11.02 26.93 -28.27
C GLY A 67 -12.00 25.79 -28.51
N GLU A 68 -11.98 24.73 -27.71
CA GLU A 68 -12.72 23.50 -28.03
C GLU A 68 -13.62 23.09 -26.88
N LYS A 69 -14.93 23.04 -27.14
CA LYS A 69 -15.89 22.33 -26.28
C LYS A 69 -15.52 20.85 -26.32
N THR A 70 -14.61 20.43 -25.46
CA THR A 70 -14.33 19.02 -25.19
C THR A 70 -15.68 18.34 -24.94
N ASN A 71 -15.91 17.19 -25.58
CA ASN A 71 -17.18 16.49 -25.44
C ASN A 71 -17.27 15.86 -24.04
N LEU A 72 -17.59 16.67 -23.03
CA LEU A 72 -17.57 16.37 -21.60
C LEU A 72 -18.33 15.08 -21.28
N LYS A 73 -19.47 14.85 -21.95
CA LYS A 73 -20.26 13.62 -21.78
C LYS A 73 -19.53 12.37 -22.25
N LYS A 74 -18.79 12.45 -23.37
CA LYS A 74 -17.98 11.33 -23.88
C LYS A 74 -16.81 11.05 -22.94
N PHE A 75 -16.18 12.10 -22.42
CA PHE A 75 -15.09 11.95 -21.44
C PHE A 75 -15.57 11.32 -20.14
N LEU A 76 -16.64 11.83 -19.52
CA LEU A 76 -17.18 11.30 -18.27
C LEU A 76 -17.51 9.80 -18.36
N LYS A 77 -18.10 9.38 -19.48
CA LYS A 77 -18.44 7.96 -19.72
C LYS A 77 -17.21 7.07 -19.83
N GLY A 78 -16.15 7.53 -20.51
CA GLY A 78 -14.88 6.79 -20.61
C GLY A 78 -14.13 6.77 -19.30
N TYR A 79 -14.03 7.92 -18.64
CA TYR A 79 -13.33 8.10 -17.37
C TYR A 79 -13.89 7.21 -16.26
N PHE A 80 -15.22 7.04 -16.18
CA PHE A 80 -15.80 6.14 -15.17
C PHE A 80 -15.33 4.69 -15.31
N HIS A 81 -15.20 4.20 -16.56
CA HIS A 81 -14.71 2.85 -16.76
C HIS A 81 -13.24 2.73 -16.34
N ASP A 82 -12.41 3.69 -16.76
CA ASP A 82 -10.98 3.70 -16.44
C ASP A 82 -10.76 3.81 -14.92
N SER A 83 -11.54 4.64 -14.24
CA SER A 83 -11.46 4.84 -12.78
C SER A 83 -11.91 3.60 -11.99
N LEU A 84 -12.94 2.89 -12.44
CA LEU A 84 -13.35 1.62 -11.85
C LEU A 84 -12.25 0.56 -11.97
N VAL A 85 -11.62 0.46 -13.14
CA VAL A 85 -10.50 -0.48 -13.37
C VAL A 85 -9.32 -0.11 -12.46
N LEU A 86 -8.99 1.17 -12.37
CA LEU A 86 -7.90 1.65 -11.52
C LEU A 86 -8.18 1.40 -10.04
N TYR A 87 -9.41 1.64 -9.56
CA TYR A 87 -9.84 1.33 -8.20
C TYR A 87 -9.65 -0.15 -7.85
N GLN A 88 -10.09 -1.06 -8.72
CA GLN A 88 -9.94 -2.50 -8.49
C GLN A 88 -8.46 -2.92 -8.46
N LYS A 89 -7.64 -2.35 -9.35
CA LYS A 89 -6.19 -2.54 -9.35
C LYS A 89 -5.54 -2.06 -8.05
N MET A 90 -5.90 -0.86 -7.56
CA MET A 90 -5.41 -0.31 -6.30
C MET A 90 -5.77 -1.20 -5.10
N ARG A 91 -7.02 -1.69 -5.05
CA ARG A 91 -7.44 -2.65 -4.02
C ARG A 91 -6.65 -3.96 -4.11
N GLY A 92 -6.51 -4.52 -5.30
CA GLY A 92 -5.75 -5.76 -5.54
C GLY A 92 -4.25 -5.66 -5.26
N ALA A 93 -3.70 -4.45 -5.23
CA ALA A 93 -2.32 -4.14 -4.88
C ALA A 93 -2.11 -3.73 -3.41
N ASN A 94 -3.16 -3.80 -2.57
CA ASN A 94 -3.13 -3.48 -1.14
C ASN A 94 -2.59 -2.07 -0.84
N PHE A 95 -3.04 -1.08 -1.62
CA PHE A 95 -2.89 0.34 -1.27
C PHE A 95 -3.72 0.69 -0.03
N HIS A 96 -3.49 1.88 0.54
CA HIS A 96 -4.14 2.26 1.79
C HIS A 96 -5.65 2.48 1.57
N GLU A 97 -6.46 1.63 2.21
CA GLU A 97 -7.90 1.49 1.96
C GLU A 97 -8.65 2.82 2.01
N ILE A 98 -8.41 3.65 3.04
CA ILE A 98 -9.06 4.96 3.18
C ILE A 98 -8.83 5.83 1.94
N PHE A 99 -7.61 5.83 1.39
CA PHE A 99 -7.33 6.64 0.20
C PHE A 99 -7.97 6.03 -1.05
N VAL A 100 -7.96 4.71 -1.18
CA VAL A 100 -8.54 4.04 -2.35
C VAL A 100 -10.07 4.20 -2.38
N GLU A 101 -10.73 4.09 -1.24
CA GLU A 101 -12.18 4.30 -1.11
C GLU A 101 -12.55 5.76 -1.35
N ASN A 102 -11.78 6.72 -0.81
CA ASN A 102 -12.02 8.14 -1.07
C ASN A 102 -11.83 8.49 -2.56
N TYR A 103 -10.86 7.89 -3.25
CA TYR A 103 -10.71 8.05 -4.70
C TYR A 103 -11.95 7.56 -5.46
N TRP A 104 -12.50 6.42 -5.05
CA TRP A 104 -13.71 5.86 -5.65
C TRP A 104 -14.94 6.74 -5.42
N LEU A 105 -15.11 7.25 -4.20
CA LEU A 105 -16.18 8.18 -3.86
C LEU A 105 -16.13 9.43 -4.75
N ILE A 106 -14.97 10.07 -4.86
CA ILE A 106 -14.78 11.27 -5.69
C ILE A 106 -15.04 10.93 -7.17
N SER A 107 -14.54 9.79 -7.65
CA SER A 107 -14.74 9.36 -9.04
C SER A 107 -16.22 9.17 -9.40
N ASN A 108 -17.04 8.79 -8.42
CA ASN A 108 -18.46 8.54 -8.63
C ASN A 108 -19.36 9.77 -8.51
N GLU A 109 -18.86 10.89 -7.99
CA GLU A 109 -19.69 12.08 -7.72
C GLU A 109 -20.36 12.66 -8.96
N MET A 110 -19.77 12.46 -10.13
CA MET A 110 -20.29 12.99 -11.41
C MET A 110 -21.26 12.02 -12.10
N ILE A 111 -21.43 10.80 -11.59
CA ILE A 111 -22.36 9.82 -12.16
C ILE A 111 -23.78 10.20 -11.81
N GLY A 112 -24.63 10.35 -12.83
CA GLY A 112 -26.04 10.66 -12.65
C GLY A 112 -26.33 12.13 -12.33
N LYS A 113 -25.30 12.99 -12.25
CA LYS A 113 -25.50 14.44 -12.31
C LYS A 113 -25.96 14.83 -13.71
N GLY A 114 -26.97 15.70 -13.79
CA GLY A 114 -27.61 16.15 -15.03
C GLY A 114 -26.70 17.07 -15.86
N GLU A 115 -26.98 18.36 -15.87
CA GLU A 115 -26.08 19.35 -16.47
C GLU A 115 -24.96 19.68 -15.48
N ILE A 116 -23.72 19.48 -15.90
CA ILE A 116 -22.51 19.76 -15.10
C ILE A 116 -21.90 21.05 -15.65
N THR A 117 -21.66 22.02 -14.77
CA THR A 117 -20.98 23.26 -15.14
C THR A 117 -19.48 23.03 -15.32
N GLU A 118 -18.84 23.87 -16.13
CA GLU A 118 -17.39 23.77 -16.37
C GLU A 118 -16.58 23.95 -15.07
N GLU A 119 -17.03 24.84 -14.18
CA GLU A 119 -16.42 25.08 -12.87
C GLU A 119 -16.51 23.84 -11.95
N GLU A 120 -17.66 23.18 -11.91
CA GLU A 120 -17.83 21.92 -11.16
C GLU A 120 -16.92 20.82 -11.70
N PHE A 121 -16.77 20.76 -13.03
CA PHE A 121 -15.91 19.79 -13.70
C PHE A 121 -14.43 20.03 -13.39
N LYS A 122 -13.96 21.29 -13.47
CA LYS A 122 -12.58 21.67 -13.09
C LYS A 122 -12.30 21.37 -11.61
N SER A 123 -13.24 21.70 -10.72
CA SER A 123 -13.14 21.38 -9.28
C SER A 123 -13.04 19.88 -9.02
N TRP A 124 -13.81 19.07 -9.75
CA TRP A 124 -13.76 17.62 -9.65
C TRP A 124 -12.44 17.02 -10.16
N ILE A 125 -11.93 17.47 -11.31
CA ILE A 125 -10.61 17.08 -11.80
C ILE A 125 -9.52 17.44 -10.77
N GLY A 126 -9.56 18.64 -10.20
CA GLY A 126 -8.60 19.05 -9.17
C GLY A 126 -8.61 18.14 -7.94
N ARG A 127 -9.80 17.74 -7.47
CA ARG A 127 -9.93 16.79 -6.34
C ARG A 127 -9.41 15.40 -6.69
N LEU A 128 -9.67 14.91 -7.90
CA LEU A 128 -9.13 13.64 -8.39
C LEU A 128 -7.60 13.66 -8.47
N LEU A 129 -7.02 14.73 -9.02
CA LEU A 129 -5.57 14.91 -9.14
C LEU A 129 -4.88 14.91 -7.76
N ASN A 130 -5.43 15.66 -6.80
CA ASN A 130 -4.91 15.69 -5.44
C ASN A 130 -4.94 14.30 -4.81
N MET A 131 -6.04 13.57 -5.02
CA MET A 131 -6.23 12.24 -4.45
C MET A 131 -5.27 11.21 -5.05
N LEU A 132 -5.17 11.17 -6.38
CA LEU A 132 -4.24 10.29 -7.10
C LEU A 132 -2.78 10.61 -6.77
N SER A 133 -2.43 11.89 -6.65
CA SER A 133 -1.08 12.32 -6.25
C SER A 133 -0.73 11.88 -4.83
N ALA A 134 -1.68 11.97 -3.89
CA ALA A 134 -1.49 11.47 -2.53
C ALA A 134 -1.30 9.95 -2.50
N ILE A 135 -2.13 9.20 -3.25
CA ILE A 135 -2.02 7.73 -3.37
C ILE A 135 -0.66 7.36 -3.98
N TYR A 136 -0.23 8.06 -5.03
CA TYR A 136 1.04 7.86 -5.69
C TYR A 136 2.23 8.07 -4.73
N GLY A 137 2.24 9.19 -4.00
CA GLY A 137 3.29 9.51 -3.05
C GLY A 137 3.37 8.50 -1.88
N ILE A 138 2.22 8.17 -1.27
CA ILE A 138 2.15 7.19 -0.19
C ILE A 138 2.56 5.79 -0.68
N GLY A 139 2.16 5.42 -1.90
CA GLY A 139 2.52 4.17 -2.53
C GLY A 139 4.03 3.96 -2.60
N HIS A 140 4.76 4.96 -3.10
CA HIS A 140 6.23 4.93 -3.18
C HIS A 140 6.90 4.84 -1.81
N VAL A 141 6.46 5.64 -0.82
CA VAL A 141 7.01 5.59 0.54
C VAL A 141 6.81 4.20 1.16
N LYS A 142 5.63 3.61 0.99
CA LYS A 142 5.31 2.30 1.55
C LYS A 142 6.13 1.19 0.90
N ILE A 143 6.27 1.20 -0.43
CA ILE A 143 7.12 0.25 -1.17
C ILE A 143 8.56 0.30 -0.63
N ASN A 144 9.13 1.50 -0.51
CA ASN A 144 10.49 1.67 0.02
C ASN A 144 10.63 1.11 1.44
N SER A 145 9.65 1.38 2.32
CA SER A 145 9.67 0.87 3.69
C SER A 145 9.55 -0.67 3.76
N GLU A 146 8.78 -1.28 2.87
CA GLU A 146 8.59 -2.73 2.84
C GLU A 146 9.82 -3.44 2.24
N ILE A 147 10.46 -2.84 1.24
CA ILE A 147 11.77 -3.28 0.72
C ILE A 147 12.80 -3.24 1.85
N GLU A 148 12.90 -2.12 2.57
CA GLU A 148 13.84 -1.95 3.69
C GLU A 148 13.59 -2.99 4.79
N ILE A 149 12.33 -3.24 5.16
CA ILE A 149 11.98 -4.26 6.16
C ILE A 149 12.38 -5.66 5.71
N LEU A 150 12.33 -5.97 4.42
CA LEU A 150 12.64 -7.30 3.91
C LEU A 150 14.12 -7.56 3.74
N THR A 151 14.90 -6.54 3.39
CA THR A 151 16.37 -6.61 3.28
C THR A 151 17.06 -6.66 4.64
N PHE A 152 16.39 -6.28 5.73
CA PHE A 152 16.98 -6.44 7.07
C PHE A 152 17.26 -7.91 7.43
N PRO A 153 18.44 -8.18 8.02
CA PRO A 153 18.74 -9.43 8.70
C PRO A 153 17.64 -9.84 9.68
N TRP A 154 17.39 -11.16 9.79
CA TRP A 154 16.28 -11.70 10.59
C TRP A 154 16.31 -11.24 12.06
N HIS A 155 17.50 -11.14 12.65
CA HIS A 155 17.68 -10.71 14.03
C HIS A 155 17.29 -9.23 14.22
N LEU A 156 17.67 -8.33 13.31
CA LEU A 156 17.28 -6.91 13.36
C LEU A 156 15.76 -6.72 13.23
N ARG A 157 15.10 -7.57 12.42
CA ARG A 157 13.64 -7.56 12.32
C ARG A 157 12.95 -7.96 13.63
N VAL A 158 13.50 -8.96 14.33
CA VAL A 158 13.00 -9.39 15.65
C VAL A 158 13.17 -8.27 16.68
N PHE A 159 14.35 -7.63 16.72
CA PHE A 159 14.59 -6.48 17.61
C PHE A 159 13.63 -5.31 17.33
N ARG A 160 13.42 -4.96 16.06
CA ARG A 160 12.48 -3.88 15.68
C ARG A 160 11.04 -4.21 16.06
N ARG A 161 10.59 -5.45 15.85
CA ARG A 161 9.26 -5.92 16.31
C ARG A 161 9.13 -5.85 17.84
N GLY A 162 10.17 -6.25 18.56
CA GLY A 162 10.22 -6.16 20.02
C GLY A 162 10.06 -4.72 20.52
N LYS A 163 10.77 -3.77 19.89
CA LYS A 163 10.67 -2.34 20.22
C LYS A 163 9.26 -1.78 20.00
N VAL A 164 8.65 -2.07 18.85
CA VAL A 164 7.27 -1.65 18.55
C VAL A 164 6.27 -2.26 19.53
N SER A 165 6.43 -3.55 19.88
CA SER A 165 5.59 -4.21 20.88
C SER A 165 5.70 -3.54 22.26
N TYR A 166 6.91 -3.15 22.67
CA TYR A 166 7.15 -2.47 23.93
C TYR A 166 6.52 -1.06 23.95
N GLU A 167 6.68 -0.29 22.87
CA GLU A 167 6.08 1.04 22.72
C GLU A 167 4.55 0.97 22.76
N ASN A 168 3.94 0.01 22.04
CA ASN A 168 2.50 -0.22 22.08
C ASN A 168 2.00 -0.63 23.47
N PHE A 169 2.77 -1.45 24.19
CA PHE A 169 2.45 -1.83 25.57
C PHE A 169 2.51 -0.62 26.52
N LYS A 170 3.52 0.25 26.35
CA LYS A 170 3.69 1.48 27.13
C LYS A 170 2.52 2.45 26.90
N MET A 171 2.14 2.67 25.64
CA MET A 171 0.99 3.52 25.26
C MET A 171 -0.33 2.98 25.83
N LYS A 172 -0.58 1.67 25.74
CA LYS A 172 -1.76 1.04 26.36
C LYS A 172 -1.80 1.24 27.88
N ARG A 173 -0.65 1.14 28.55
CA ARG A 173 -0.55 1.40 30.00
C ARG A 173 -0.84 2.87 30.35
N GLN A 174 -0.37 3.81 29.55
CA GLN A 174 -0.64 5.24 29.76
C GLN A 174 -2.12 5.57 29.55
N ASN A 175 -2.74 5.10 28.47
CA ASN A 175 -4.16 5.32 28.20
C ASN A 175 -5.04 4.73 29.32
N LYS A 176 -4.72 3.52 29.81
CA LYS A 176 -5.44 2.89 30.94
C LYS A 176 -5.28 3.64 32.26
N LYS A 177 -4.19 4.38 32.47
CA LYS A 177 -4.03 5.27 33.63
C LYS A 177 -4.90 6.51 33.49
N MET A 178 -4.91 7.13 32.31
CA MET A 178 -5.75 8.31 32.04
C MET A 178 -7.25 7.99 32.16
N GLU A 179 -7.72 6.85 31.65
CA GLU A 179 -9.11 6.38 31.80
C GLU A 179 -9.54 6.16 33.27
N ARG A 180 -8.60 5.78 34.14
CA ARG A 180 -8.88 5.60 35.57
C ARG A 180 -8.94 6.93 36.30
N GLN A 181 -8.12 7.90 35.91
CA GLN A 181 -8.15 9.25 36.48
C GLN A 181 -9.44 9.98 36.07
N SER A 182 -9.84 9.90 34.80
CA SER A 182 -11.08 10.52 34.33
C SER A 182 -12.35 9.93 34.97
N LYS A 183 -12.35 8.63 35.31
CA LYS A 183 -13.47 8.00 36.04
C LYS A 183 -13.53 8.39 37.50
N ASN A 184 -12.39 8.66 38.14
CA ASN A 184 -12.36 9.09 39.53
C ASN A 184 -12.80 10.56 39.68
N GLU A 185 -12.53 11.41 38.68
CA GLU A 185 -12.99 12.82 38.66
C GLU A 185 -14.49 12.97 38.37
N GLN A 186 -15.16 11.96 37.81
CA GLN A 186 -16.61 11.97 37.55
C GLN A 186 -17.46 11.46 38.73
N VAL A 187 -16.83 10.86 39.76
CA VAL A 187 -17.50 10.22 40.89
C VAL A 187 -17.26 10.98 42.21
N GLY A 188 -16.36 11.96 42.23
CA GLY A 188 -16.14 12.89 43.35
C GLY A 188 -16.84 14.21 43.15
#